data_AF-A0A1F6W607-F1
#
_entry.id   AF-A0A1F6W607-F1
#
_cell.length_a   1.000
_cell.length_b   1.000
_cell.length_c   1.000
_cell.angle_alpha   90.00
_cell.angle_beta   90.00
_cell.angle_gamma   90.00
#
_symmetry.space_group_name_H-M   'P 1'
#
loop_
_entity.id
_entity.type
_entity.pdbx_description
1 polymer ?
#
loop_
_entity_poly.entity_id
_entity_poly.type
_entity_poly.pdbx_seq_one_letter_code
_entity_poly.pdbx_strand_id
1 'polypeptide(L)'
;MKINQYIRQAQYKKGFASIILIGVIVLVALGGYFTLKAKQKSSPEQTSTTATDQKVYTISDTNKSTTNQLIAESKIIESLKTNWQSIQALIPFRPGHPGTVAWLSPYSVQFIGKNNLLVGFEDGYNPGVAVLNFNNDQFKILETFKNQAVFTFSDWQSLINKYGNSSYPVSTYTVSLLRNKQIVSFQDLINVPENIFLKNY
;
A
#
# COMPACT_ATOMS: atom_id res chain seq x y z
N MET A 1 -38.39 -34.31 -24.93
CA MET A 1 -38.14 -32.97 -25.52
C MET A 1 -39.13 -31.98 -24.92
N LYS A 2 -38.69 -30.74 -24.60
CA LYS A 2 -39.33 -29.64 -23.81
C LYS A 2 -39.02 -29.74 -22.29
N ILE A 3 -37.86 -29.27 -21.80
CA ILE A 3 -37.33 -27.90 -21.57
C ILE A 3 -37.97 -27.18 -20.37
N ASN A 4 -37.13 -27.02 -19.35
CA ASN A 4 -37.28 -26.33 -18.07
C ASN A 4 -37.71 -24.87 -18.18
N GLN A 5 -38.53 -24.40 -17.24
CA GLN A 5 -38.48 -23.01 -16.76
C GLN A 5 -38.67 -22.95 -15.24
N TYR A 6 -37.55 -22.86 -14.51
CA TYR A 6 -37.55 -22.38 -13.13
C TYR A 6 -37.49 -20.85 -13.16
N ILE A 7 -38.61 -20.23 -12.82
CA ILE A 7 -38.68 -18.80 -12.49
C ILE A 7 -38.03 -18.64 -11.10
N ARG A 8 -36.82 -18.07 -11.03
CA ARG A 8 -36.30 -17.50 -9.78
C ARG A 8 -36.48 -15.99 -9.82
N GLN A 9 -37.24 -15.50 -8.84
CA GLN A 9 -37.52 -14.09 -8.64
C GLN A 9 -36.26 -13.32 -8.26
N ALA A 10 -36.10 -12.13 -8.87
CA ALA A 10 -35.15 -11.13 -8.43
C ALA A 10 -35.68 -10.43 -7.17
N GLN A 11 -35.05 -10.68 -6.01
CA GLN A 11 -35.23 -9.81 -4.85
C GLN A 11 -34.25 -8.63 -4.93
N TYR A 12 -34.75 -7.50 -5.40
CA TYR A 12 -34.13 -6.19 -5.19
C TYR A 12 -34.31 -5.77 -3.73
N LYS A 13 -33.23 -5.80 -2.93
CA LYS A 13 -33.21 -5.06 -1.65
C LYS A 13 -32.88 -3.59 -1.93
N LYS A 14 -33.92 -2.77 -2.12
CA LYS A 14 -33.86 -1.31 -1.97
C LYS A 14 -33.48 -1.01 -0.52
N GLY A 15 -32.37 -0.28 -0.29
CA GLY A 15 -32.04 0.14 1.08
C GLY A 15 -30.70 0.81 1.38
N PHE A 16 -29.73 0.91 0.46
CA PHE A 16 -28.40 1.47 0.82
C PHE A 16 -27.80 2.51 -0.14
N ALA A 17 -28.38 2.71 -1.33
CA ALA A 17 -27.80 3.63 -2.33
C ALA A 17 -28.08 5.13 -2.06
N SER A 18 -28.96 5.48 -1.11
CA SER A 18 -29.42 6.86 -0.95
C SER A 18 -28.71 7.67 0.16
N ILE A 19 -27.96 7.02 1.06
CA ILE A 19 -27.30 7.71 2.18
C ILE A 19 -25.92 8.26 1.77
N ILE A 20 -25.20 7.56 0.89
CA ILE A 20 -23.85 7.97 0.48
C ILE A 20 -23.89 9.23 -0.42
N LEU A 21 -24.93 9.38 -1.26
CA LEU A 21 -25.02 10.51 -2.18
C LEU A 21 -25.32 11.86 -1.47
N ILE A 22 -26.05 11.85 -0.36
CA ILE A 22 -26.36 13.08 0.41
C ILE A 22 -25.13 13.57 1.19
N GLY A 23 -24.29 12.65 1.69
CA GLY A 23 -23.07 13.01 2.42
C GLY A 23 -22.02 13.74 1.56
N VAL A 24 -21.90 13.38 0.28
CA VAL A 24 -20.92 13.98 -0.64
C VAL A 24 -21.28 15.44 -0.99
N ILE A 25 -22.58 15.76 -1.10
CA ILE A 25 -23.03 17.10 -1.49
C ILE A 25 -22.77 18.13 -0.37
N VAL A 26 -22.87 17.73 0.90
CA VAL A 26 -22.61 18.62 2.04
C VAL A 26 -21.10 18.92 2.20
N LEU A 27 -20.22 17.97 1.88
CA LEU A 27 -18.76 18.16 1.95
C LEU A 27 -18.22 19.12 0.88
N VAL A 28 -18.80 19.11 -0.32
CA VAL A 28 -18.37 20.02 -1.41
C VAL A 28 -18.81 21.47 -1.12
N ALA A 29 -19.96 21.68 -0.47
CA ALA A 29 -20.43 23.02 -0.11
C ALA A 29 -19.61 23.68 1.02
N LEU A 30 -19.00 22.90 1.93
CA LEU A 30 -18.17 23.42 3.02
C LEU A 30 -16.69 23.58 2.62
N GLY A 31 -16.18 22.77 1.69
CA GLY A 31 -14.79 22.88 1.20
C GLY A 31 -14.54 24.08 0.27
N GLY A 32 -15.58 24.63 -0.37
CA GLY A 32 -15.44 25.72 -1.34
C GLY A 32 -15.28 27.14 -0.77
N TYR A 33 -15.40 27.34 0.55
CA TYR A 33 -15.43 28.69 1.14
C TYR A 33 -14.11 29.15 1.81
N PHE A 34 -13.09 28.29 1.91
CA PHE A 34 -11.86 28.59 2.70
C PHE A 34 -10.59 28.86 1.89
N THR A 35 -10.68 29.25 0.62
CA THR A 35 -9.51 29.69 -0.16
C THR A 35 -9.68 31.10 -0.72
N LEU A 36 -9.69 32.10 0.16
CA LEU A 36 -9.39 33.49 -0.21
C LEU A 36 -8.45 34.16 0.81
N LYS A 37 -7.16 34.06 0.49
CA LYS A 37 -6.13 35.11 0.59
C LYS A 37 -5.91 35.80 1.95
N ALA A 38 -4.98 35.26 2.73
CA ALA A 38 -4.09 36.08 3.55
C ALA A 38 -2.75 36.27 2.79
N LYS A 39 -2.57 37.43 2.16
CA LYS A 39 -1.27 37.96 1.75
C LYS A 39 -0.92 39.07 2.74
N GLN A 40 0.15 38.93 3.50
CA GLN A 40 0.85 40.06 4.10
C GLN A 40 2.35 39.79 4.15
N LYS A 41 3.09 40.84 3.82
CA LYS A 41 4.51 40.96 3.52
C LYS A 41 5.11 41.82 4.63
N SER A 42 6.22 41.41 5.26
CA SER A 42 7.33 42.28 5.70
C SER A 42 8.35 41.56 6.61
N SER A 43 9.62 41.61 6.20
CA SER A 43 10.85 41.64 7.03
C SER A 43 11.06 43.11 7.48
N PRO A 44 11.82 43.51 8.54
CA PRO A 44 13.18 43.02 8.88
C PRO A 44 13.61 42.96 10.37
N GLU A 45 14.77 42.30 10.59
CA GLU A 45 15.86 42.53 11.59
C GLU A 45 15.58 42.68 13.11
N GLN A 46 16.15 41.80 13.95
CA GLN A 46 17.40 42.03 14.73
C GLN A 46 17.63 40.99 15.88
N THR A 47 18.92 40.80 16.14
CA THR A 47 19.69 39.94 17.06
C THR A 47 19.25 39.88 18.52
N SER A 48 19.39 38.70 19.16
CA SER A 48 19.95 38.55 20.52
C SER A 48 20.37 37.11 20.83
N THR A 49 21.59 37.00 21.35
CA THR A 49 22.35 35.83 21.75
C THR A 49 21.79 35.18 23.02
N THR A 50 21.74 33.84 23.10
CA THR A 50 21.95 33.14 24.37
C THR A 50 22.61 31.79 24.08
N ALA A 51 23.84 31.63 24.56
CA ALA A 51 24.54 30.37 24.58
C ALA A 51 23.88 29.44 25.60
N THR A 52 23.62 28.19 25.22
CA THR A 52 23.44 27.10 26.19
C THR A 52 23.91 25.80 25.54
N ASP A 53 24.94 25.22 26.17
CA ASP A 53 25.49 23.87 26.05
C ASP A 53 25.16 23.05 24.79
N GLN A 54 26.13 22.99 23.88
CA GLN A 54 26.27 21.86 22.96
C GLN A 54 26.67 20.61 23.74
N LYS A 55 25.67 19.88 24.25
CA LYS A 55 25.85 18.45 24.47
C LYS A 55 25.81 17.78 23.10
N VAL A 56 27.00 17.55 22.53
CA VAL A 56 27.20 16.74 21.33
C VAL A 56 26.69 15.34 21.64
N TYR A 57 25.45 15.05 21.26
CA TYR A 57 24.98 13.68 21.15
C TYR A 57 25.62 13.13 19.88
N THR A 58 26.62 12.27 20.03
CA THR A 58 27.09 11.41 18.95
C THR A 58 25.90 10.57 18.49
N ILE A 59 25.29 10.97 17.37
CA ILE A 59 24.20 10.23 16.74
C ILE A 59 24.81 8.92 16.26
N SER A 60 24.59 7.86 17.03
CA SER A 60 25.05 6.51 16.75
C SER A 60 24.58 6.06 15.37
N ASP A 61 25.45 5.39 14.63
CA ASP A 61 25.29 4.97 13.22
C ASP A 61 23.97 4.21 12.91
N THR A 62 23.31 3.68 13.94
CA THR A 62 22.05 2.93 13.86
C THR A 62 20.87 3.77 13.34
N ASN A 63 20.73 5.04 13.76
CA ASN A 63 19.59 5.88 13.33
C ASN A 63 19.73 6.37 11.87
N LYS A 64 20.97 6.54 11.40
CA LYS A 64 21.26 6.95 10.03
C LYS A 64 20.97 5.81 9.05
N SER A 65 21.29 4.57 9.43
CA SER A 65 21.04 3.38 8.62
C SER A 65 19.54 3.17 8.34
N THR A 66 18.70 3.21 9.39
CA THR A 66 17.24 3.06 9.25
C THR A 66 16.61 4.20 8.45
N THR A 67 17.07 5.44 8.65
CA THR A 67 16.58 6.59 7.88
C THR A 67 16.90 6.45 6.38
N ASN A 68 18.13 6.04 6.05
CA ASN A 68 18.52 5.80 4.66
C ASN A 68 17.75 4.65 4.02
N GLN A 69 17.46 3.59 4.77
CA GLN A 69 16.61 2.49 4.32
C GLN A 69 15.21 2.99 3.97
N LEU A 70 14.55 3.71 4.88
CA LEU A 70 13.19 4.23 4.65
C LEU A 70 13.12 5.21 3.46
N ILE A 71 14.17 6.01 3.25
CA ILE A 71 14.28 6.89 2.07
C ILE A 71 14.44 6.08 0.78
N ALA A 72 15.19 4.97 0.81
CA ALA A 72 15.32 4.10 -0.35
C ALA A 72 14.00 3.37 -0.65
N GLU A 73 13.36 2.81 0.37
CA GLU A 73 12.08 2.11 0.26
C GLU A 73 10.97 3.03 -0.26
N SER A 74 10.90 4.28 0.20
CA SER A 74 9.90 5.24 -0.27
C SER A 74 10.02 5.55 -1.76
N LYS A 75 11.25 5.69 -2.29
CA LYS A 75 11.49 5.85 -3.74
C LYS A 75 11.05 4.63 -4.55
N ILE A 76 11.31 3.43 -4.03
CA ILE A 76 10.88 2.18 -4.67
C ILE A 76 9.35 2.09 -4.69
N ILE A 77 8.67 2.45 -3.59
CA ILE A 77 7.21 2.48 -3.52
C ILE A 77 6.62 3.51 -4.50
N GLU A 78 7.21 4.71 -4.58
CA GLU A 78 6.78 5.74 -5.53
C GLU A 78 6.93 5.26 -6.99
N SER A 79 8.05 4.62 -7.31
CA SER A 79 8.27 4.00 -8.61
C SER A 79 7.27 2.87 -8.87
N LEU A 80 6.96 2.03 -7.88
CA LEU A 80 5.96 0.96 -7.99
C LEU A 80 4.58 1.54 -8.32
N LYS A 81 4.14 2.58 -7.60
CA LYS A 81 2.86 3.26 -7.86
C LYS A 81 2.80 3.82 -9.27
N THR A 82 3.87 4.47 -9.71
CA THR A 82 3.97 5.09 -11.05
C THR A 82 3.95 4.05 -12.17
N ASN A 83 4.66 2.94 -11.98
CA ASN A 83 4.88 1.93 -13.01
C ASN A 83 3.92 0.73 -12.93
N TRP A 84 2.97 0.73 -11.99
CA TRP A 84 2.12 -0.42 -11.72
C TRP A 84 1.41 -0.94 -12.97
N GLN A 85 0.88 -0.03 -13.81
CA GLN A 85 0.18 -0.40 -15.03
C GLN A 85 1.03 -1.26 -15.98
N SER A 86 2.31 -0.91 -16.12
CA SER A 86 3.27 -1.66 -16.93
C SER A 86 3.65 -2.99 -16.29
N ILE A 87 3.81 -3.01 -14.96
CA ILE A 87 4.15 -4.22 -14.20
C ILE A 87 3.01 -5.24 -14.27
N GLN A 88 1.78 -4.80 -14.02
CA GLN A 88 0.62 -5.70 -13.97
C GLN A 88 0.31 -6.36 -15.32
N ALA A 89 0.72 -5.74 -16.43
CA ALA A 89 0.56 -6.28 -17.77
C ALA A 89 1.38 -7.59 -17.97
N LEU A 90 2.45 -7.75 -17.19
CA LEU A 90 3.37 -8.90 -17.23
C LEU A 90 2.93 -10.06 -16.31
N ILE A 91 1.88 -9.88 -15.50
CA ILE A 91 1.34 -10.96 -14.65
C ILE A 91 0.70 -12.03 -15.55
N PRO A 92 1.04 -13.33 -15.40
CA PRO A 92 0.66 -14.38 -16.35
C PRO A 92 -0.82 -14.80 -16.25
N PHE A 93 -1.59 -14.18 -15.36
CA PHE A 93 -3.02 -14.40 -15.21
C PHE A 93 -3.76 -13.06 -15.12
N ARG A 94 -5.00 -13.06 -15.60
CA ARG A 94 -5.86 -11.86 -15.65
C ARG A 94 -6.81 -11.79 -14.44
N PRO A 95 -7.32 -10.59 -14.13
CA PRO A 95 -8.45 -10.41 -13.21
C PRO A 95 -9.61 -11.35 -13.56
N GLY A 96 -10.28 -11.87 -12.53
CA GLY A 96 -11.46 -12.72 -12.65
C GLY A 96 -12.78 -11.97 -12.50
N HIS A 97 -12.78 -10.74 -11.97
CA HIS A 97 -14.00 -9.95 -11.82
C HIS A 97 -14.59 -9.53 -13.18
N PRO A 98 -15.89 -9.81 -13.47
CA PRO A 98 -16.52 -9.38 -14.70
C PRO A 98 -16.42 -7.87 -14.94
N GLY A 99 -15.95 -7.49 -16.13
CA GLY A 99 -15.75 -6.08 -16.50
C GLY A 99 -14.39 -5.50 -16.10
N THR A 100 -13.55 -6.25 -15.40
CA THR A 100 -12.20 -5.81 -15.01
C THR A 100 -11.15 -6.29 -16.01
N VAL A 101 -10.41 -5.34 -16.60
CA VAL A 101 -9.32 -5.64 -17.56
C VAL A 101 -7.92 -5.45 -16.96
N ALA A 102 -7.84 -4.86 -15.77
CA ALA A 102 -6.60 -4.52 -15.07
C ALA A 102 -6.74 -4.77 -13.57
N TRP A 103 -5.68 -5.24 -12.93
CA TRP A 103 -5.56 -5.31 -11.48
C TRP A 103 -5.63 -3.92 -10.87
N LEU A 104 -6.23 -3.81 -9.69
CA LEU A 104 -6.22 -2.59 -8.90
C LEU A 104 -4.79 -2.27 -8.43
N SER A 105 -4.59 -1.03 -7.98
CA SER A 105 -3.31 -0.61 -7.41
C SER A 105 -2.90 -1.51 -6.24
N PRO A 106 -1.58 -1.68 -5.98
CA PRO A 106 -1.10 -2.46 -4.85
C PRO A 106 -1.68 -1.97 -3.53
N TYR A 107 -2.23 -2.90 -2.73
CA TYR A 107 -2.77 -2.59 -1.39
C TYR A 107 -1.78 -2.93 -0.27
N SER A 108 -0.76 -3.71 -0.57
CA SER A 108 0.28 -4.12 0.37
C SER A 108 1.62 -4.32 -0.32
N VAL A 109 2.69 -3.97 0.38
CA VAL A 109 4.09 -4.19 -0.04
C VAL A 109 4.87 -4.66 1.18
N GLN A 110 5.75 -5.64 1.03
CA GLN A 110 6.73 -5.98 2.06
C GLN A 110 8.10 -6.14 1.42
N PHE A 111 9.07 -5.39 1.92
CA PHE A 111 10.46 -5.59 1.56
C PHE A 111 10.97 -6.85 2.25
N ILE A 112 11.40 -7.81 1.42
CA ILE A 112 12.01 -9.07 1.85
C ILE A 112 13.52 -9.05 1.63
N GLY A 113 14.05 -7.95 1.13
CA GLY A 113 15.46 -7.65 0.91
C GLY A 113 15.58 -6.22 0.37
N LYS A 114 16.81 -5.71 0.23
CA LYS A 114 17.08 -4.31 -0.18
C LYS A 114 16.29 -3.86 -1.41
N ASN A 115 16.14 -4.75 -2.39
CA ASN A 115 15.49 -4.47 -3.67
C ASN A 115 14.38 -5.48 -4.02
N ASN A 116 14.07 -6.41 -3.10
CA ASN A 116 13.11 -7.48 -3.36
C ASN A 116 11.89 -7.27 -2.48
N LEU A 117 10.71 -7.33 -3.10
CA LEU A 117 9.46 -7.00 -2.45
C LEU A 117 8.36 -8.00 -2.81
N LEU A 118 7.54 -8.34 -1.83
CA LEU A 118 6.22 -8.94 -2.02
C LEU A 118 5.22 -7.81 -2.25
N VAL A 119 4.37 -7.94 -3.27
CA VAL A 119 3.32 -6.97 -3.61
C VAL A 119 1.98 -7.67 -3.63
N GLY A 120 1.08 -7.28 -2.73
CA GLY A 120 -0.31 -7.72 -2.77
C GLY A 120 -1.15 -6.81 -3.63
N PHE A 121 -1.94 -7.42 -4.52
CA PHE A 121 -2.87 -6.76 -5.42
C PHE A 121 -4.15 -7.58 -5.52
N GLU A 122 -5.24 -6.98 -6.00
CA GLU A 122 -6.52 -7.68 -6.17
C GLU A 122 -7.34 -7.08 -7.32
N ASP A 123 -8.46 -7.74 -7.63
CA ASP A 123 -9.47 -7.27 -8.58
C ASP A 123 -10.83 -6.94 -7.92
N GLY A 124 -10.86 -6.86 -6.58
CA GLY A 124 -12.06 -6.71 -5.76
C GLY A 124 -12.68 -8.04 -5.31
N TYR A 125 -12.16 -9.18 -5.79
CA TYR A 125 -12.64 -10.52 -5.45
C TYR A 125 -11.50 -11.49 -5.12
N ASN A 126 -10.47 -11.49 -5.97
CA ASN A 126 -9.37 -12.44 -5.94
C ASN A 126 -8.07 -11.71 -5.62
N PRO A 127 -7.42 -12.04 -4.50
CA PRO A 127 -6.10 -11.50 -4.20
C PRO A 127 -5.03 -12.21 -5.03
N GLY A 128 -3.94 -11.51 -5.28
CA GLY A 128 -2.70 -12.07 -5.77
C GLY A 128 -1.50 -11.45 -5.06
N VAL A 129 -0.39 -12.16 -5.12
CA VAL A 129 0.92 -11.65 -4.67
C VAL A 129 1.92 -11.77 -5.81
N ALA A 130 2.77 -10.77 -6.00
CA ALA A 130 3.93 -10.84 -6.87
C ALA A 130 5.21 -10.62 -6.06
N VAL A 131 6.22 -11.43 -6.33
CA VAL A 131 7.60 -11.15 -5.90
C VAL A 131 8.24 -10.31 -6.99
N LEU A 132 8.65 -9.09 -6.67
CA LEU A 132 9.34 -8.20 -7.59
C LEU A 132 10.78 -7.95 -7.15
N ASN A 133 11.67 -7.78 -8.12
CA ASN A 133 12.99 -7.19 -7.93
C ASN A 133 13.03 -5.82 -8.58
N PHE A 134 13.53 -4.82 -7.86
CA PHE A 134 13.78 -3.48 -8.36
C PHE A 134 15.27 -3.27 -8.66
N ASN A 135 15.61 -3.04 -9.92
CA ASN A 135 16.99 -2.81 -10.34
C ASN A 135 17.03 -1.85 -11.53
N ASN A 136 18.00 -0.93 -11.55
CA ASN A 136 18.15 0.07 -12.60
C ASN A 136 16.82 0.79 -12.94
N ASP A 137 16.09 1.20 -11.90
CA ASP A 137 14.78 1.86 -11.99
C ASP A 137 13.67 1.06 -12.69
N GLN A 138 13.85 -0.27 -12.80
CA GLN A 138 12.88 -1.17 -13.42
C GLN A 138 12.47 -2.30 -12.47
N PHE A 139 11.21 -2.70 -12.57
CA PHE A 139 10.68 -3.87 -11.86
C PHE A 139 10.71 -5.10 -12.74
N LYS A 140 11.22 -6.20 -12.19
CA LYS A 140 11.14 -7.54 -12.75
C LYS A 140 10.27 -8.42 -11.87
N ILE A 141 9.28 -9.08 -12.46
CA ILE A 141 8.52 -10.14 -11.78
C ILE A 141 9.41 -11.38 -11.65
N LEU A 142 9.58 -11.86 -10.42
CA LEU A 142 10.31 -13.09 -10.10
C LEU A 142 9.37 -14.29 -9.92
N GLU A 143 8.23 -14.08 -9.28
CA GLU A 143 7.20 -15.11 -9.07
C GLU A 143 5.83 -14.44 -8.83
N THR A 144 4.74 -15.14 -9.14
CA THR A 144 3.37 -14.66 -8.92
C THR A 144 2.49 -15.76 -8.35
N PHE A 145 1.65 -15.39 -7.39
CA PHE A 145 0.71 -16.27 -6.70
C PHE A 145 -0.71 -15.80 -6.95
N LYS A 146 -1.52 -16.66 -7.55
CA LYS A 146 -2.94 -16.38 -7.85
C LYS A 146 -3.82 -16.85 -6.69
N ASN A 147 -4.86 -16.08 -6.37
CA ASN A 147 -5.83 -16.40 -5.32
C ASN A 147 -5.17 -16.58 -3.94
N GLN A 148 -4.11 -15.82 -3.69
CA GLN A 148 -3.33 -15.88 -2.46
C GLN A 148 -3.06 -14.47 -1.97
N ALA A 149 -3.36 -14.22 -0.70
CA ALA A 149 -3.05 -12.96 0.00
C ALA A 149 -1.96 -13.13 1.06
N VAL A 150 -1.90 -14.32 1.67
CA VAL A 150 -1.01 -14.64 2.79
C VAL A 150 -0.40 -16.04 2.64
N PHE A 151 0.73 -16.26 3.28
CA PHE A 151 1.52 -17.47 3.25
C PHE A 151 1.53 -18.14 4.63
N THR A 152 1.68 -19.45 4.68
CA THR A 152 2.06 -20.12 5.92
C THR A 152 3.48 -19.69 6.32
N PHE A 153 3.87 -19.89 7.58
CA PHE A 153 5.23 -19.58 8.02
C PHE A 153 6.30 -20.31 7.21
N SER A 154 6.10 -21.60 6.91
CA SER A 154 7.03 -22.39 6.10
C SER A 154 7.13 -21.87 4.66
N ASP A 155 6.01 -21.48 4.04
CA ASP A 155 6.00 -20.97 2.68
C ASP A 155 6.65 -19.59 2.63
N TRP A 156 6.32 -18.72 3.59
CA TRP A 156 6.93 -17.40 3.72
C TRP A 156 8.44 -17.52 3.91
N GLN A 157 8.91 -18.37 4.82
CA GLN A 157 10.34 -18.58 5.04
C GLN A 157 11.04 -19.14 3.79
N SER A 158 10.38 -20.02 3.04
CA SER A 158 10.89 -20.51 1.76
C SER A 158 11.02 -19.38 0.73
N LEU A 159 10.08 -18.44 0.68
CA LEU A 159 10.17 -17.24 -0.16
C LEU A 159 11.33 -16.33 0.26
N ILE A 160 11.51 -16.10 1.56
CA ILE A 160 12.64 -15.30 2.06
C ILE A 160 13.98 -15.96 1.74
N ASN A 161 14.07 -17.28 1.85
CA ASN A 161 15.30 -18.01 1.50
C ASN A 161 15.59 -17.98 -0.01
N LYS A 162 14.55 -18.02 -0.85
CA LYS A 162 14.68 -18.06 -2.31
C LYS A 162 14.92 -16.68 -2.92
N TYR A 163 14.25 -15.65 -2.41
CA TYR A 163 14.22 -14.32 -3.02
C TYR A 163 14.61 -13.19 -2.06
N GLY A 164 14.66 -13.45 -0.76
CA GLY A 164 14.90 -12.42 0.23
C GLY A 164 16.32 -12.41 0.78
N ASN A 165 16.45 -11.71 1.90
CA ASN A 165 17.60 -11.74 2.79
C ASN A 165 17.05 -11.81 4.21
N SER A 166 17.32 -12.90 4.93
CA SER A 166 16.85 -13.11 6.30
C SER A 166 17.40 -12.10 7.32
N SER A 167 18.48 -11.41 6.99
CA SER A 167 19.05 -10.32 7.80
C SER A 167 18.45 -8.95 7.46
N TYR A 168 17.60 -8.85 6.43
CA TYR A 168 16.90 -7.62 6.11
C TYR A 168 15.73 -7.41 7.08
N PRO A 169 15.64 -6.27 7.77
CA PRO A 169 14.51 -5.99 8.64
C PRO A 169 13.21 -6.03 7.83
N VAL A 170 12.21 -6.76 8.33
CA VAL A 170 10.88 -6.76 7.71
C VAL A 170 10.34 -5.34 7.69
N SER A 171 10.10 -4.81 6.50
CA SER A 171 9.49 -3.50 6.30
C SER A 171 8.22 -3.66 5.47
N THR A 172 7.08 -3.45 6.10
CA THR A 172 5.76 -3.66 5.50
C THR A 172 5.07 -2.32 5.28
N TYR A 173 4.40 -2.18 4.15
CA TYR A 173 3.57 -1.04 3.81
C TYR A 173 2.17 -1.50 3.40
N THR A 174 1.13 -0.83 3.88
CA THR A 174 -0.24 -1.20 3.52
C THR A 174 -1.22 -0.05 3.60
N VAL A 175 -2.32 -0.16 2.85
CA VAL A 175 -3.47 0.74 2.93
C VAL A 175 -4.51 0.29 3.97
N SER A 176 -4.41 -0.92 4.52
CA SER A 176 -5.30 -1.36 5.60
C SER A 176 -4.74 -2.54 6.38
N LEU A 177 -5.14 -2.64 7.65
CA LEU A 177 -4.80 -3.77 8.51
C LEU A 177 -5.81 -3.96 9.63
N LEU A 178 -5.88 -5.18 10.17
CA LEU A 178 -6.74 -5.52 11.30
C LEU A 178 -5.98 -5.28 12.61
N ARG A 179 -6.40 -4.30 13.41
CA ARG A 179 -5.90 -4.08 14.78
C ARG A 179 -7.07 -4.15 15.75
N ASN A 180 -6.94 -4.96 16.80
CA ASN A 180 -7.97 -5.09 17.84
C ASN A 180 -9.37 -5.40 17.27
N LYS A 181 -9.44 -6.29 16.27
CA LYS A 181 -10.68 -6.67 15.55
C LYS A 181 -11.35 -5.51 14.77
N GLN A 182 -10.65 -4.41 14.54
CA GLN A 182 -11.11 -3.29 13.72
C GLN A 182 -10.20 -3.11 12.51
N ILE A 183 -10.82 -2.79 11.37
CA ILE A 183 -10.07 -2.43 10.16
C ILE A 183 -9.61 -0.98 10.33
N VAL A 184 -8.29 -0.80 10.32
CA VAL A 184 -7.67 0.52 10.21
C VAL A 184 -7.28 0.71 8.76
N SER A 185 -7.78 1.76 8.13
CA SER A 185 -7.52 2.09 6.73
C SER A 185 -6.70 3.38 6.61
N PHE A 186 -5.88 3.44 5.57
CA PHE A 186 -5.00 4.54 5.25
C PHE A 186 -5.22 4.98 3.82
N GLN A 187 -4.99 6.27 3.54
CA GLN A 187 -5.14 6.82 2.19
C GLN A 187 -4.05 6.32 1.24
N ASP A 188 -2.89 5.96 1.79
CA ASP A 188 -1.68 5.55 1.09
C ASP A 188 -1.05 4.32 1.74
N LEU A 189 -0.14 3.67 1.02
CA LEU A 189 0.77 2.66 1.57
C LEU A 189 1.63 3.30 2.68
N ILE A 190 1.29 3.04 3.95
CA ILE A 190 2.05 3.50 5.11
C ILE A 190 2.89 2.38 5.70
N ASN A 191 4.05 2.71 6.27
CA ASN A 191 4.89 1.73 6.93
C ASN A 191 4.24 1.24 8.23
N VAL A 192 4.26 -0.08 8.45
CA VAL A 192 3.66 -0.74 9.62
C VAL A 192 4.58 -1.87 10.11
N PRO A 193 4.61 -2.16 11.42
CA PRO A 193 5.46 -3.20 11.99
C PRO A 193 4.99 -4.63 11.71
N GLU A 194 3.74 -4.83 11.27
CA GLU A 194 3.16 -6.16 11.07
C GLU A 194 3.65 -6.84 9.78
N ASN A 195 3.81 -8.17 9.81
CA ASN A 195 3.99 -8.97 8.60
C ASN A 195 2.63 -9.42 8.06
N ILE A 196 2.04 -8.60 7.21
CA ILE A 196 0.71 -8.85 6.65
C ILE A 196 0.66 -9.99 5.63
N PHE A 197 1.80 -10.48 5.16
CA PHE A 197 1.88 -11.62 4.25
C PHE A 197 1.99 -12.95 4.98
N LEU A 198 2.10 -12.95 6.30
CA LEU A 198 2.15 -14.15 7.12
C LEU A 198 0.77 -14.47 7.70
N LYS A 199 0.31 -15.71 7.52
CA LYS A 199 -0.95 -16.18 8.10
C LYS A 199 -0.80 -16.33 9.61
N ASN A 200 -1.77 -15.79 10.36
CA ASN A 200 -1.84 -15.83 11.82
C ASN A 200 -0.69 -15.08 12.53
N TYR A 201 -0.54 -13.80 12.21
CA TYR A 201 0.28 -12.87 13.00
C TYR A 201 -0.25 -12.75 14.43
#